data_AF-A0A7C3MCJ8-F1
#
_entry.id   AF-A0A7C3MCJ8-F1
#
_cell.length_a   1.000
_cell.length_b   1.000
_cell.length_c   1.000
_cell.angle_alpha   90.00
_cell.angle_beta   90.00
_cell.angle_gamma   90.00
#
_symmetry.space_group_name_H-M   'P 1'
#
loop_
_entity.id
_entity.type
_entity.pdbx_description
1 polymer ?
#
loop_
_entity_poly.entity_id
_entity_poly.type
_entity_poly.pdbx_seq_one_letter_code
_entity_poly.pdbx_strand_id
1 'polypeptide(L)'
;MHEAIHAVLADMPGCKRAAWFHEGGNTWLQGEATARRTGNYGSVGWLSAGAMLAPFMPIECYSGWLQDDSFGGPSAEGVNMYSNGVQICTWRNLLGGTQYGETFARFMGEMVSQGSVAWIWRYCTNRVLEGLATVPHGLGEYQTGRLIREFRARQAMCDFGKWSGAFKSLLNSYWGTTIRAEWEPYWINCAPWIARCYVLTTNVGGTLIPEWRTLPGWSGANQIPLATSNSVGTVRVIFTPLGSNMTCQLVYRATDGSVIYSKPVRSGPCAITPQPGKPIKNNVVIAVICNSDFRYLAEFSRTNKFDYRLTITGAGTAGVLGTASVATRWYQ
;
A
#
# COMPACT_ATOMS: atom_id res chain seq x y z
N MET A 1 -10.55 24.74 -7.74
CA MET A 1 -10.65 24.41 -6.29
C MET A 1 -9.34 23.83 -5.78
N HIS A 2 -8.79 22.77 -6.39
CA HIS A 2 -7.50 22.16 -6.01
C HIS A 2 -6.36 23.19 -5.83
N GLU A 3 -6.13 24.06 -6.82
CA GLU A 3 -5.10 25.12 -6.74
C GLU A 3 -5.34 26.15 -5.61
N ALA A 4 -6.60 26.40 -5.24
CA ALA A 4 -6.91 27.28 -4.12
C ALA A 4 -6.57 26.62 -2.76
N ILE A 5 -6.68 25.29 -2.67
CA ILE A 5 -6.23 24.53 -1.49
C ILE A 5 -4.70 24.60 -1.40
N HIS A 6 -3.99 24.45 -2.53
CA HIS A 6 -2.55 24.66 -2.58
C HIS A 6 -2.16 26.02 -2.00
N ALA A 7 -2.84 27.10 -2.39
CA ALA A 7 -2.57 28.44 -1.86
C ALA A 7 -2.78 28.52 -0.33
N VAL A 8 -3.82 27.91 0.22
CA VAL A 8 -4.10 27.90 1.67
C VAL A 8 -3.04 27.08 2.45
N LEU A 9 -2.58 25.98 1.88
CA LEU A 9 -1.62 25.08 2.52
C LEU A 9 -0.16 25.45 2.24
N ALA A 10 0.10 26.33 1.27
CA ALA A 10 1.44 26.77 0.90
C ALA A 10 2.19 27.42 2.06
N ASP A 11 1.48 28.16 2.91
CA ASP A 11 2.07 28.83 4.08
C ASP A 11 2.16 27.91 5.31
N MET A 12 1.62 26.69 5.25
CA MET A 12 1.79 25.72 6.31
C MET A 12 3.24 25.19 6.33
N PRO A 13 3.83 24.98 7.52
CA PRO A 13 5.23 24.61 7.65
C PRO A 13 5.54 23.15 7.27
N GLY A 14 4.54 22.28 7.21
CA GLY A 14 4.66 20.86 6.92
C GLY A 14 4.80 20.51 5.45
N CYS A 15 5.21 19.26 5.21
CA CYS A 15 5.25 18.58 3.91
C CYS A 15 6.14 19.21 2.84
N LYS A 16 7.08 20.11 3.20
CA LYS A 16 7.94 20.82 2.24
C LYS A 16 8.83 19.93 1.37
N ARG A 17 8.99 18.65 1.75
CA ARG A 17 9.70 17.62 0.96
C ARG A 17 8.84 16.38 0.67
N ALA A 18 7.52 16.57 0.64
CA ALA A 18 6.52 15.54 0.36
C ALA A 18 5.50 16.05 -0.67
N ALA A 19 5.94 16.31 -1.90
CA ALA A 19 5.07 16.76 -2.99
C ALA A 19 3.86 15.84 -3.20
N TRP A 20 4.04 14.53 -3.00
CA TRP A 20 2.94 13.54 -3.09
C TRP A 20 1.80 13.85 -2.10
N PHE A 21 2.11 14.39 -0.92
CA PHE A 21 1.12 14.70 0.10
C PHE A 21 0.49 16.08 -0.09
N HIS A 22 1.22 17.01 -0.73
CA HIS A 22 0.60 18.25 -1.20
C HIS A 22 -0.49 17.94 -2.23
N GLU A 23 -0.22 17.07 -3.20
CA GLU A 23 -1.21 16.70 -4.19
C GLU A 23 -2.32 15.78 -3.62
N GLY A 24 -1.95 14.65 -3.03
CA GLY A 24 -2.90 13.68 -2.48
C GLY A 24 -3.68 14.18 -1.26
N GLY A 25 -3.06 15.00 -0.41
CA GLY A 25 -3.72 15.63 0.74
C GLY A 25 -4.76 16.68 0.30
N ASN A 26 -4.50 17.44 -0.77
CA ASN A 26 -5.49 18.37 -1.31
C ASN A 26 -6.71 17.64 -1.86
N THR A 27 -6.48 16.56 -2.62
CA THR A 27 -7.55 15.67 -3.08
C THR A 27 -8.38 15.15 -1.91
N TRP A 28 -7.70 14.73 -0.83
CA TRP A 28 -8.36 14.31 0.41
C TRP A 28 -9.24 15.41 1.00
N LEU A 29 -8.72 16.63 1.15
CA LEU A 29 -9.45 17.75 1.75
C LEU A 29 -10.71 18.07 0.95
N GLN A 30 -10.59 18.14 -0.38
CA GLN A 30 -11.73 18.36 -1.28
C GLN A 30 -12.80 17.27 -1.14
N GLY A 31 -12.39 16.01 -1.16
CA GLY A 31 -13.31 14.88 -1.05
C GLY A 31 -13.92 14.74 0.35
N GLU A 32 -13.17 15.04 1.42
CA GLU A 32 -13.66 14.96 2.80
C GLU A 32 -14.68 16.07 3.06
N ALA A 33 -14.40 17.30 2.63
CA ALA A 33 -15.35 18.41 2.76
C ALA A 33 -16.66 18.13 2.03
N THR A 34 -16.59 17.53 0.84
CA THR A 34 -17.78 17.15 0.05
C THR A 34 -18.55 16.01 0.70
N ALA A 35 -17.87 14.97 1.17
CA ALA A 35 -18.50 13.83 1.84
C ALA A 35 -19.17 14.24 3.15
N ARG A 36 -18.55 15.12 3.95
CA ARG A 36 -19.17 15.63 5.19
C ARG A 36 -20.42 16.46 4.92
N ARG A 37 -20.38 17.30 3.89
CA ARG A 37 -21.52 18.16 3.51
C ARG A 37 -22.71 17.36 2.98
N THR A 38 -22.45 16.25 2.28
CA THR A 38 -23.49 15.46 1.61
C THR A 38 -23.87 14.17 2.35
N GLY A 39 -23.04 13.73 3.30
CA GLY A 39 -23.12 12.39 3.91
C GLY A 39 -22.70 11.25 2.97
N ASN A 40 -22.17 11.54 1.78
CA ASN A 40 -21.84 10.53 0.77
C ASN A 40 -20.35 10.14 0.81
N TYR A 41 -20.09 8.90 1.19
CA TYR A 41 -18.74 8.28 1.26
C TYR A 41 -18.51 7.22 0.17
N GLY A 42 -19.35 7.19 -0.86
CA GLY A 42 -19.38 6.15 -1.89
C GLY A 42 -18.35 6.28 -3.01
N SER A 43 -17.60 7.39 -3.08
CA SER A 43 -16.62 7.65 -4.15
C SER A 43 -15.36 8.33 -3.64
N VAL A 44 -14.21 7.91 -4.16
CA VAL A 44 -12.89 8.55 -3.97
C VAL A 44 -12.32 8.94 -5.33
N GLY A 45 -11.32 9.81 -5.35
CA GLY A 45 -10.61 10.18 -6.57
C GLY A 45 -10.00 8.95 -7.26
N TRP A 46 -10.22 8.82 -8.57
CA TRP A 46 -9.83 7.63 -9.33
C TRP A 46 -8.31 7.38 -9.33
N LEU A 47 -7.52 8.44 -9.16
CA LEU A 47 -6.06 8.42 -9.06
C LEU A 47 -5.54 7.67 -7.80
N SER A 48 -6.42 7.39 -6.83
CA SER A 48 -6.10 6.51 -5.70
C SER A 48 -6.00 5.03 -6.08
N ALA A 49 -6.40 4.65 -7.31
CA ALA A 49 -6.41 3.26 -7.76
C ALA A 49 -5.00 2.67 -7.78
N GLY A 50 -4.00 3.46 -8.18
CA GLY A 50 -2.60 3.02 -8.21
C GLY A 50 -2.11 2.52 -6.86
N ALA A 51 -2.34 3.29 -5.80
CA ALA A 51 -1.96 2.91 -4.43
C ALA A 51 -2.64 1.61 -3.97
N MET A 52 -3.89 1.36 -4.37
CA MET A 52 -4.64 0.16 -4.02
C MET A 52 -4.22 -1.07 -4.83
N LEU A 53 -3.95 -0.90 -6.12
CA LEU A 53 -3.57 -1.97 -7.05
C LEU A 53 -2.11 -2.39 -6.90
N ALA A 54 -1.22 -1.46 -6.54
CA ALA A 54 0.21 -1.71 -6.43
C ALA A 54 0.69 -1.42 -5.00
N PRO A 55 0.28 -2.24 -4.00
CA PRO A 55 0.63 -2.02 -2.60
C PRO A 55 2.14 -2.10 -2.33
N PHE A 56 2.91 -2.66 -3.26
CA PHE A 56 4.37 -2.74 -3.16
C PHE A 56 5.05 -1.38 -3.31
N MET A 57 4.36 -0.41 -3.92
CA MET A 57 4.81 0.99 -3.95
C MET A 57 4.85 1.56 -2.53
N PRO A 58 5.88 2.35 -2.17
CA PRO A 58 5.93 3.12 -0.94
C PRO A 58 4.68 3.98 -0.72
N ILE A 59 4.38 4.29 0.54
CA ILE A 59 3.33 5.25 0.89
C ILE A 59 3.72 6.65 0.37
N GLU A 60 4.98 7.05 0.60
CA GLU A 60 5.53 8.34 0.16
C GLU A 60 6.12 8.25 -1.25
N CYS A 61 5.27 8.04 -2.25
CA CYS A 61 5.70 7.83 -3.64
C CYS A 61 5.02 8.81 -4.59
N TYR A 62 5.80 9.70 -5.22
CA TYR A 62 5.32 10.55 -6.31
C TYR A 62 5.41 9.78 -7.63
N SER A 63 4.32 9.75 -8.41
CA SER A 63 4.20 9.02 -9.68
C SER A 63 4.44 7.50 -9.64
N GLY A 64 4.51 6.88 -8.46
CA GLY A 64 4.39 5.44 -8.30
C GLY A 64 5.60 4.63 -8.81
N TRP A 65 5.31 3.51 -9.46
CA TRP A 65 6.29 2.53 -9.96
C TRP A 65 6.74 2.89 -11.39
N LEU A 66 8.02 3.24 -11.53
CA LEU A 66 8.63 3.80 -12.73
C LEU A 66 9.04 2.71 -13.73
N GLN A 67 9.24 3.10 -14.99
CA GLN A 67 9.46 2.18 -16.11
C GLN A 67 10.73 1.32 -15.97
N ASP A 68 11.70 1.75 -15.17
CA ASP A 68 12.93 1.03 -14.80
C ASP A 68 12.77 0.09 -13.60
N ASP A 69 11.53 -0.15 -13.19
CA ASP A 69 11.14 -0.89 -11.99
C ASP A 69 11.47 -0.22 -10.64
N SER A 70 12.05 0.98 -10.63
CA SER A 70 12.24 1.78 -9.41
C SER A 70 10.95 2.48 -8.96
N PHE A 71 11.00 3.16 -7.81
CA PHE A 71 9.91 3.97 -7.30
C PHE A 71 10.24 5.46 -7.43
N GLY A 72 9.25 6.30 -7.71
CA GLY A 72 9.41 7.74 -7.58
C GLY A 72 9.57 8.15 -6.12
N GLY A 73 10.45 9.12 -5.86
CA GLY A 73 10.64 9.64 -4.51
C GLY A 73 9.46 10.51 -4.01
N PRO A 74 9.45 10.91 -2.73
CA PRO A 74 8.37 11.71 -2.16
C PRO A 74 8.16 13.09 -2.82
N SER A 75 9.17 13.61 -3.52
CA SER A 75 9.19 14.92 -4.19
C SER A 75 9.55 14.80 -5.67
N ALA A 76 8.99 13.80 -6.35
CA ALA A 76 9.19 13.55 -7.78
C ALA A 76 10.63 13.18 -8.18
N GLU A 77 11.46 12.75 -7.23
CA GLU A 77 12.79 12.23 -7.55
C GLU A 77 12.67 11.03 -8.49
N GLY A 78 13.38 11.09 -9.63
CA GLY A 78 13.32 10.07 -10.68
C GLY A 78 12.22 10.20 -11.70
N VAL A 79 11.27 11.10 -11.46
CA VAL A 79 10.08 11.24 -12.31
C VAL A 79 10.35 12.22 -13.44
N ASN A 80 10.84 13.41 -13.10
CA ASN A 80 10.97 14.51 -14.05
C ASN A 80 12.27 14.37 -14.87
N MET A 81 12.19 13.77 -16.05
CA MET A 81 13.31 13.62 -16.98
C MET A 81 13.06 14.36 -18.29
N TYR A 82 14.14 14.88 -18.88
CA TYR A 82 14.12 15.58 -20.17
C TYR A 82 15.13 14.93 -21.12
N SER A 83 14.76 14.85 -22.39
CA SER A 83 15.64 14.48 -23.49
C SER A 83 15.49 15.52 -24.59
N ASN A 84 16.61 16.10 -25.06
CA ASN A 84 16.62 17.15 -26.08
C ASN A 84 15.69 18.33 -25.77
N GLY A 85 15.58 18.73 -24.50
CA GLY A 85 14.71 19.83 -24.05
C GLY A 85 13.22 19.48 -23.95
N VAL A 86 12.82 18.23 -24.25
CA VAL A 86 11.43 17.76 -24.15
C VAL A 86 11.30 16.81 -22.96
N GLN A 87 10.24 16.96 -22.17
CA GLN A 87 9.95 16.02 -21.08
C GLN A 87 9.66 14.63 -21.65
N ILE A 88 10.20 13.59 -21.02
CA ILE A 88 9.91 12.20 -21.37
C ILE A 88 9.15 11.49 -20.25
N CYS A 89 8.26 10.57 -20.62
CA CYS A 89 7.51 9.77 -19.68
C CYS A 89 8.42 8.75 -18.99
N THR A 90 8.47 8.76 -17.66
CA THR A 90 9.26 7.81 -16.85
C THR A 90 8.39 6.88 -16.02
N TRP A 91 7.08 7.11 -15.99
CA TRP A 91 6.12 6.37 -15.19
C TRP A 91 5.21 5.50 -16.05
N ARG A 92 4.39 4.69 -15.37
CA ARG A 92 3.40 3.83 -16.02
C ARG A 92 1.99 4.44 -15.95
N ASN A 93 1.16 4.19 -16.95
CA ASN A 93 -0.24 4.65 -16.97
C ASN A 93 -0.96 4.21 -15.69
N LEU A 94 -1.88 5.05 -15.20
CA LEU A 94 -2.57 4.92 -13.90
C LEU A 94 -1.66 5.06 -12.67
N LEU A 95 -0.48 4.42 -12.64
CA LEU A 95 0.42 4.46 -11.48
C LEU A 95 1.07 5.85 -11.29
N GLY A 96 1.32 6.58 -12.38
CA GLY A 96 1.71 8.00 -12.34
C GLY A 96 0.73 8.88 -11.56
N GLY A 97 -0.54 8.47 -11.55
CA GLY A 97 -1.61 9.14 -10.80
C GLY A 97 -1.47 9.05 -9.27
N THR A 98 -0.61 8.16 -8.76
CA THR A 98 -0.40 7.96 -7.32
C THR A 98 -0.01 9.25 -6.59
N GLN A 99 0.62 10.21 -7.29
CA GLN A 99 0.92 11.53 -6.71
C GLN A 99 -0.33 12.25 -6.19
N TYR A 100 -1.50 12.04 -6.79
CA TYR A 100 -2.77 12.62 -6.36
C TYR A 100 -3.59 11.68 -5.47
N GLY A 101 -3.04 10.50 -5.13
CA GLY A 101 -3.72 9.46 -4.38
C GLY A 101 -3.98 9.87 -2.94
N GLU A 102 -5.23 9.72 -2.50
CA GLU A 102 -5.66 10.14 -1.15
C GLU A 102 -5.73 8.96 -0.16
N THR A 103 -5.33 7.75 -0.56
CA THR A 103 -5.51 6.52 0.24
C THR A 103 -4.92 6.61 1.65
N PHE A 104 -3.69 7.11 1.79
CA PHE A 104 -3.06 7.25 3.10
C PHE A 104 -3.68 8.38 3.92
N ALA A 105 -3.97 9.54 3.31
CA ALA A 105 -4.64 10.64 4.00
C ALA A 105 -6.04 10.25 4.51
N ARG A 106 -6.80 9.46 3.72
CA ARG A 106 -8.08 8.86 4.12
C ARG A 106 -7.91 7.95 5.33
N PHE A 107 -6.92 7.06 5.29
CA PHE A 107 -6.60 6.19 6.44
C PHE A 107 -6.28 7.01 7.69
N MET A 108 -5.44 8.04 7.58
CA MET A 108 -5.10 8.91 8.70
C MET A 108 -6.35 9.57 9.29
N GLY A 109 -7.17 10.21 8.45
CA GLY A 109 -8.38 10.91 8.88
C GLY A 109 -9.46 10.00 9.46
N GLU A 110 -9.56 8.76 8.99
CA GLU A 110 -10.59 7.81 9.38
C GLU A 110 -10.20 6.94 10.58
N MET A 111 -8.97 6.42 10.59
CA MET A 111 -8.53 5.40 11.55
C MET A 111 -7.70 5.98 12.69
N VAL A 112 -7.01 7.11 12.46
CA VAL A 112 -6.17 7.73 13.50
C VAL A 112 -6.95 8.84 14.18
N SER A 113 -7.32 9.88 13.44
CA SER A 113 -8.13 10.98 13.96
C SER A 113 -8.52 11.92 12.82
N GLN A 114 -9.68 12.55 12.90
CA GLN A 114 -10.09 13.58 11.94
C GLN A 114 -9.07 14.74 11.85
N GLY A 115 -8.34 15.03 12.93
CA GLY A 115 -7.33 16.09 12.98
C GLY A 115 -5.94 15.68 12.50
N SER A 116 -5.70 14.41 12.16
CA SER A 116 -4.35 13.90 11.90
C SER A 116 -3.70 14.50 10.65
N VAL A 117 -4.50 14.75 9.60
CA VAL A 117 -3.99 15.31 8.34
C VAL A 117 -3.58 16.77 8.53
N ALA A 118 -4.40 17.55 9.24
CA ALA A 118 -4.05 18.92 9.64
C ALA A 118 -2.81 18.97 10.53
N TRP A 119 -2.68 18.03 11.46
CA TRP A 119 -1.48 17.90 12.29
C TRP A 119 -0.22 17.63 11.44
N ILE A 120 -0.30 16.75 10.45
CA ILE A 120 0.82 16.49 9.52
C ILE A 120 1.26 17.77 8.82
N TRP A 121 0.34 18.55 8.24
CA TRP A 121 0.68 19.83 7.60
C TRP A 121 1.23 20.86 8.58
N ARG A 122 0.91 20.77 9.86
CA ARG A 122 1.41 21.72 10.86
C ARG A 122 2.79 21.35 11.42
N TYR A 123 3.11 20.06 11.51
CA TYR A 123 4.27 19.62 12.30
C TYR A 123 5.30 18.83 11.51
N CYS A 124 4.92 18.07 10.49
CA CYS A 124 5.86 17.28 9.70
C CYS A 124 6.60 18.16 8.67
N THR A 125 7.55 18.99 9.10
CA THR A 125 8.18 20.05 8.29
C THR A 125 8.85 19.58 6.99
N ASN A 126 9.32 18.33 6.94
CA ASN A 126 9.93 17.74 5.76
C ASN A 126 9.02 16.69 5.10
N ARG A 127 9.21 15.42 5.48
CA ARG A 127 8.44 14.27 4.99
C ARG A 127 7.39 13.84 6.00
N VAL A 128 6.34 13.17 5.55
CA VAL A 128 5.19 12.81 6.38
C VAL A 128 5.56 11.72 7.36
N LEU A 129 6.04 10.57 6.90
CA LEU A 129 6.33 9.42 7.76
C LEU A 129 7.54 9.66 8.65
N GLU A 130 8.59 10.26 8.11
CA GLU A 130 9.75 10.69 8.91
C GLU A 130 9.34 11.74 9.96
N GLY A 131 8.49 12.70 9.60
CA GLY A 131 7.95 13.68 10.52
C GLY A 131 7.14 13.04 11.64
N LEU A 132 6.20 12.15 11.30
CA LEU A 132 5.41 11.39 12.29
C LEU A 132 6.31 10.64 13.28
N ALA A 133 7.45 10.12 12.83
CA ALA A 133 8.39 9.41 13.68
C ALA A 133 9.26 10.31 14.56
N THR A 134 9.61 11.53 14.12
CA THR A 134 10.75 12.28 14.67
C THR A 134 10.43 13.64 15.27
N VAL A 135 9.32 14.27 14.90
CA VAL A 135 9.00 15.62 15.43
C VAL A 135 8.59 15.56 16.90
N PRO A 136 8.80 16.63 17.68
CA PRO A 136 8.35 16.69 19.07
C PRO A 136 6.85 16.38 19.17
N HIS A 137 6.50 15.50 20.11
CA HIS A 137 5.12 14.99 20.30
C HIS A 137 4.54 14.20 19.11
N GLY A 138 5.39 13.79 18.16
CA GLY A 138 5.03 12.80 17.14
C GLY A 138 4.83 11.40 17.73
N LEU A 139 4.55 10.43 16.86
CA LEU A 139 4.27 9.05 17.24
C LEU A 139 5.51 8.31 17.78
N GLY A 140 6.71 8.73 17.36
CA GLY A 140 7.94 7.98 17.57
C GLY A 140 8.12 6.87 16.51
N GLU A 141 9.36 6.39 16.37
CA GLU A 141 9.72 5.40 15.33
C GLU A 141 8.91 4.11 15.43
N TYR A 142 8.75 3.58 16.64
CA TYR A 142 8.02 2.31 16.86
C TYR A 142 6.56 2.39 16.41
N GLN A 143 5.85 3.45 16.82
CA GLN A 143 4.44 3.64 16.50
C GLN A 143 4.25 4.02 15.03
N THR A 144 5.18 4.76 14.42
CA THR A 144 5.16 5.01 12.98
C THR A 144 5.30 3.71 12.19
N GLY A 145 6.23 2.83 12.58
CA GLY A 145 6.33 1.50 11.99
C GLY A 145 5.05 0.68 12.18
N ARG A 146 4.37 0.79 13.34
CA ARG A 146 3.08 0.13 13.59
C ARG A 146 1.98 0.68 12.68
N LEU A 147 1.90 2.01 12.53
CA LEU A 147 0.95 2.70 11.67
C LEU A 147 1.07 2.22 10.21
N ILE A 148 2.31 2.11 9.70
CA ILE A 148 2.56 1.60 8.34
C ILE A 148 2.03 0.17 8.19
N ARG A 149 2.33 -0.71 9.15
CA ARG A 149 1.84 -2.11 9.12
C ARG A 149 0.30 -2.17 9.16
N GLU A 150 -0.32 -1.37 10.01
CA GLU A 150 -1.78 -1.31 10.12
C GLU A 150 -2.42 -0.81 8.83
N PHE A 151 -1.88 0.26 8.24
CA PHE A 151 -2.32 0.76 6.94
C PHE A 151 -2.27 -0.34 5.87
N ARG A 152 -1.13 -1.05 5.75
CA ARG A 152 -0.96 -2.11 4.75
C ARG A 152 -1.87 -3.31 4.97
N ALA A 153 -2.11 -3.69 6.22
CA ALA A 153 -3.04 -4.78 6.54
C ALA A 153 -4.49 -4.41 6.21
N ARG A 154 -4.91 -3.18 6.52
CA ARG A 154 -6.25 -2.67 6.18
C ARG A 154 -6.44 -2.48 4.68
N GLN A 155 -5.41 -2.01 3.99
CA GLN A 155 -5.38 -1.88 2.54
C GLN A 155 -5.70 -3.21 1.84
N ALA A 156 -5.15 -4.33 2.33
CA ALA A 156 -5.39 -5.67 1.76
C ALA A 156 -6.87 -6.12 1.78
N MET A 157 -7.70 -5.49 2.62
CA MET A 157 -9.11 -5.81 2.78
C MET A 157 -10.02 -4.63 2.47
N CYS A 158 -9.49 -3.53 1.92
CA CYS A 158 -10.20 -2.26 1.78
C CYS A 158 -10.93 -1.83 3.06
N ASP A 159 -10.34 -2.09 4.23
CA ASP A 159 -10.94 -1.77 5.52
C ASP A 159 -10.60 -0.33 5.92
N PHE A 160 -11.37 0.61 5.39
CA PHE A 160 -11.19 2.06 5.58
C PHE A 160 -12.46 2.71 6.12
N GLY A 161 -13.17 2.02 7.03
CA GLY A 161 -14.37 2.54 7.68
C GLY A 161 -15.45 2.90 6.66
N LYS A 162 -15.99 4.12 6.73
CA LYS A 162 -17.00 4.63 5.79
C LYS A 162 -16.54 4.64 4.32
N TRP A 163 -15.23 4.71 4.07
CA TRP A 163 -14.65 4.75 2.73
C TRP A 163 -14.44 3.37 2.11
N SER A 164 -14.69 2.29 2.85
CA SER A 164 -14.43 0.91 2.40
C SER A 164 -15.14 0.58 1.08
N GLY A 165 -16.39 1.03 0.91
CA GLY A 165 -17.16 0.84 -0.32
C GLY A 165 -16.53 1.52 -1.53
N ALA A 166 -16.06 2.77 -1.36
CA ALA A 166 -15.42 3.53 -2.41
C ALA A 166 -14.11 2.88 -2.88
N PHE A 167 -13.25 2.43 -1.96
CA PHE A 167 -12.00 1.74 -2.31
C PHE A 167 -12.25 0.36 -2.94
N LYS A 168 -13.28 -0.38 -2.51
CA LYS A 168 -13.70 -1.62 -3.19
C LYS A 168 -14.17 -1.35 -4.62
N SER A 169 -14.99 -0.32 -4.82
CA SER A 169 -15.44 0.08 -6.16
C SER A 169 -14.24 0.45 -7.03
N LEU A 170 -13.29 1.21 -6.49
CA LEU A 170 -12.10 1.62 -7.21
C LEU A 170 -11.22 0.43 -7.63
N LEU A 171 -10.94 -0.50 -6.72
CA LEU A 171 -10.24 -1.73 -7.07
C LEU A 171 -11.00 -2.54 -8.12
N ASN A 172 -12.33 -2.63 -8.02
CA ASN A 172 -13.13 -3.35 -9.00
C ASN A 172 -13.03 -2.75 -10.40
N SER A 173 -13.04 -1.42 -10.53
CA SER A 173 -13.03 -0.71 -11.82
C SER A 173 -11.72 -0.86 -12.59
N TYR A 174 -10.60 -1.03 -11.88
CA TYR A 174 -9.27 -1.12 -12.50
C TYR A 174 -8.63 -2.51 -12.35
N TRP A 175 -9.38 -3.50 -11.84
CA TRP A 175 -8.87 -4.86 -11.65
C TRP A 175 -8.54 -5.51 -12.99
N GLY A 176 -7.29 -5.94 -13.15
CA GLY A 176 -6.83 -6.62 -14.35
C GLY A 176 -6.54 -5.69 -15.54
N THR A 177 -6.56 -4.37 -15.35
CA THR A 177 -6.13 -3.43 -16.38
C THR A 177 -4.64 -3.61 -16.71
N THR A 178 -4.28 -3.43 -17.97
CA THR A 178 -2.89 -3.46 -18.42
C THR A 178 -2.18 -2.13 -18.12
N ILE A 179 -1.03 -2.22 -17.47
CA ILE A 179 -0.16 -1.12 -17.08
C ILE A 179 1.13 -1.19 -17.91
N ARG A 180 1.50 -0.08 -18.55
CA ARG A 180 2.63 0.13 -19.47
C ARG A 180 3.09 1.59 -19.41
N ALA A 181 4.03 2.02 -20.26
CA ALA A 181 4.38 3.44 -20.40
C ALA A 181 3.13 4.29 -20.72
N GLU A 182 3.00 5.47 -20.10
CA GLU A 182 1.77 6.27 -20.24
C GLU A 182 1.65 6.96 -21.59
N TRP A 183 2.74 7.57 -22.07
CA TRP A 183 2.75 8.33 -23.32
C TRP A 183 4.16 8.39 -23.92
N GLU A 184 4.24 8.75 -25.21
CA GLU A 184 5.48 8.96 -25.95
C GLU A 184 5.81 10.46 -26.08
N PRO A 185 7.09 10.86 -26.02
CA PRO A 185 8.26 10.00 -25.83
C PRO A 185 8.39 9.46 -24.39
N TYR A 186 8.75 8.18 -24.24
CA TYR A 186 9.04 7.56 -22.93
C TYR A 186 10.51 7.21 -22.78
N TRP A 187 10.95 6.99 -21.54
CA TRP A 187 12.32 6.60 -21.22
C TRP A 187 12.58 5.12 -21.54
N ILE A 188 11.72 4.22 -21.07
CA ILE A 188 11.86 2.77 -21.23
C ILE A 188 10.54 2.17 -21.72
N ASN A 189 10.59 1.34 -22.76
CA ASN A 189 9.45 0.52 -23.18
C ASN A 189 9.27 -0.64 -22.18
N CYS A 190 8.68 -0.35 -21.03
CA CYS A 190 8.53 -1.32 -19.95
C CYS A 190 7.56 -2.45 -20.34
N ALA A 191 7.88 -3.66 -19.88
CA ALA A 191 6.99 -4.82 -20.09
C ALA A 191 5.61 -4.57 -19.44
N PRO A 192 4.51 -4.92 -20.13
CA PRO A 192 3.18 -4.77 -19.57
C PRO A 192 3.01 -5.54 -18.24
N TRP A 193 2.29 -4.94 -17.30
CA TRP A 193 1.92 -5.53 -16.03
C TRP A 193 0.40 -5.55 -15.87
N ILE A 194 -0.17 -6.65 -15.39
CA ILE A 194 -1.62 -6.79 -15.18
C ILE A 194 -1.95 -6.37 -13.75
N ALA A 195 -2.72 -5.29 -13.61
CA ALA A 195 -2.97 -4.65 -12.32
C ALA A 195 -3.80 -5.51 -11.37
N ARG A 196 -3.12 -6.10 -10.39
CA ARG A 196 -3.70 -6.90 -9.31
C ARG A 196 -2.93 -6.61 -8.02
N CYS A 197 -3.65 -6.40 -6.92
CA CYS A 197 -3.02 -6.10 -5.63
C CYS A 197 -2.27 -7.29 -5.02
N TYR A 198 -2.45 -8.49 -5.58
CA TYR A 198 -1.77 -9.70 -5.16
C TYR A 198 -0.49 -9.93 -5.95
N VAL A 199 0.59 -10.24 -5.23
CA VAL A 199 1.89 -10.55 -5.84
C VAL A 199 1.87 -11.96 -6.43
N LEU A 200 2.47 -12.12 -7.61
CA LEU A 200 2.74 -13.44 -8.17
C LEU A 200 3.85 -14.12 -7.38
N THR A 201 3.67 -15.40 -7.08
CA THR A 201 4.67 -16.19 -6.34
C THR A 201 4.92 -17.53 -7.01
N THR A 202 6.19 -17.93 -7.08
CA THR A 202 6.57 -19.29 -7.47
C THR A 202 6.64 -20.16 -6.21
N ASN A 203 6.01 -21.33 -6.25
CA ASN A 203 6.10 -22.32 -5.16
C ASN A 203 7.20 -23.34 -5.48
N VAL A 204 8.26 -23.35 -4.68
CA VAL A 204 9.35 -24.33 -4.76
C VAL A 204 9.34 -25.17 -3.49
N GLY A 205 8.79 -26.38 -3.58
CA GLY A 205 8.77 -27.34 -2.45
C GLY A 205 8.09 -26.79 -1.19
N GLY A 206 7.07 -25.92 -1.33
CA GLY A 206 6.37 -25.29 -0.23
C GLY A 206 6.95 -23.96 0.25
N THR A 207 8.03 -23.48 -0.39
CA THR A 207 8.54 -22.12 -0.17
C THR A 207 8.05 -21.22 -1.30
N LEU A 208 7.30 -20.18 -0.94
CA LEU A 208 6.83 -19.17 -1.86
C LEU A 208 7.91 -18.10 -2.07
N ILE A 209 8.25 -17.86 -3.33
CA ILE A 209 9.21 -16.85 -3.78
C ILE A 209 8.42 -15.79 -4.55
N PRO A 210 8.39 -14.53 -4.08
CA PRO A 210 7.67 -13.45 -4.76
C PRO A 210 8.34 -13.04 -6.07
N GLU A 211 7.54 -12.50 -6.98
CA GLU A 211 8.02 -11.87 -8.20
C GLU A 211 8.87 -10.63 -7.88
N TRP A 212 10.08 -10.57 -8.46
CA TRP A 212 11.12 -9.65 -7.99
C TRP A 212 10.80 -8.17 -8.27
N ARG A 213 10.12 -7.85 -9.38
CA ARG A 213 9.82 -6.46 -9.76
C ARG A 213 8.86 -5.79 -8.79
N THR A 214 7.92 -6.58 -8.26
CA THR A 214 6.87 -6.14 -7.35
C THR A 214 7.22 -6.39 -5.89
N LEU A 215 8.48 -6.66 -5.54
CA LEU A 215 8.93 -6.66 -4.15
C LEU A 215 8.64 -5.30 -3.47
N PRO A 216 8.32 -5.29 -2.15
CA PRO A 216 8.05 -4.06 -1.42
C PRO A 216 9.20 -3.05 -1.51
N GLY A 217 8.87 -1.78 -1.76
CA GLY A 217 9.76 -0.64 -1.46
C GLY A 217 9.75 -0.26 0.02
N TRP A 218 10.39 0.86 0.38
CA TRP A 218 10.29 1.40 1.76
C TRP A 218 8.82 1.69 2.08
N SER A 219 8.32 1.29 3.25
CA SER A 219 6.90 1.38 3.61
C SER A 219 5.92 0.61 2.70
N GLY A 220 6.41 -0.13 1.70
CA GLY A 220 5.64 -0.92 0.74
C GLY A 220 5.15 -2.25 1.32
N ALA A 221 4.25 -2.92 0.60
CA ALA A 221 3.81 -4.26 0.97
C ALA A 221 3.47 -5.18 -0.21
N ASN A 222 3.59 -6.47 0.01
CA ASN A 222 3.01 -7.51 -0.82
C ASN A 222 1.80 -8.14 -0.13
N GLN A 223 0.88 -8.64 -0.95
CA GLN A 223 -0.30 -9.38 -0.52
C GLN A 223 -0.30 -10.72 -1.23
N ILE A 224 -0.23 -11.82 -0.48
CA ILE A 224 -0.25 -13.18 -1.04
C ILE A 224 -1.54 -13.85 -0.59
N PRO A 225 -2.46 -14.19 -1.51
CA PRO A 225 -3.64 -14.95 -1.15
C PRO A 225 -3.28 -16.42 -0.95
N LEU A 226 -3.58 -16.95 0.23
CA LEU A 226 -3.32 -18.33 0.65
C LEU A 226 -4.64 -19.09 0.70
N ALA A 227 -4.74 -20.18 -0.05
CA ALA A 227 -5.87 -21.09 0.02
C ALA A 227 -5.78 -21.92 1.30
N THR A 228 -6.87 -21.98 2.06
CA THR A 228 -6.91 -22.68 3.34
C THR A 228 -7.60 -24.03 3.22
N SER A 229 -7.18 -25.02 4.01
CA SER A 229 -7.76 -26.37 3.98
C SER A 229 -9.16 -26.44 4.60
N ASN A 230 -9.51 -25.48 5.44
CA ASN A 230 -10.84 -25.30 6.01
C ASN A 230 -11.03 -23.85 6.48
N SER A 231 -12.25 -23.51 6.93
CA SER A 231 -12.64 -22.15 7.29
C SER A 231 -12.52 -21.80 8.78
N VAL A 232 -12.19 -22.75 9.66
CA VAL A 232 -12.25 -22.55 11.14
C VAL A 232 -10.95 -22.92 11.86
N GLY A 233 -10.02 -23.57 11.17
CA GLY A 233 -8.75 -24.06 11.68
C GLY A 233 -7.66 -23.00 11.63
N THR A 234 -6.60 -23.26 12.38
CA THR A 234 -5.41 -22.40 12.39
C THR A 234 -4.71 -22.41 11.05
N VAL A 235 -4.45 -21.22 10.52
CA VAL A 235 -3.58 -20.98 9.38
C VAL A 235 -2.24 -20.49 9.91
N ARG A 236 -1.15 -21.15 9.53
CA ARG A 236 0.20 -20.83 9.97
C ARG A 236 1.22 -21.01 8.84
N VAL A 237 2.08 -20.01 8.71
CA VAL A 237 3.18 -19.95 7.75
C VAL A 237 4.48 -19.59 8.47
N ILE A 238 5.63 -19.92 7.90
CA ILE A 238 6.93 -19.46 8.41
C ILE A 238 7.41 -18.29 7.53
N PHE A 239 7.63 -17.15 8.15
CA PHE A 239 8.12 -15.95 7.49
C PHE A 239 9.64 -15.83 7.64
N THR A 240 10.35 -15.74 6.51
CA THR A 240 11.79 -15.53 6.47
C THR A 240 12.07 -14.21 5.76
N PRO A 241 12.29 -13.11 6.51
CA PRO A 241 12.69 -11.85 5.89
C PRO A 241 14.11 -11.96 5.32
N LEU A 242 14.34 -11.40 4.14
CA LEU A 242 15.68 -11.23 3.57
C LEU A 242 16.10 -9.75 3.53
N GLY A 243 15.16 -8.84 3.79
CA GLY A 243 15.39 -7.41 3.97
C GLY A 243 15.17 -6.92 5.42
N SER A 244 15.70 -5.75 5.74
CA SER A 244 15.49 -5.09 7.03
C SER A 244 14.05 -4.62 7.22
N ASN A 245 13.62 -4.51 8.48
CA ASN A 245 12.31 -3.94 8.89
C ASN A 245 11.10 -4.56 8.20
N MET A 246 11.24 -5.83 7.80
CA MET A 246 10.20 -6.63 7.19
C MET A 246 9.31 -7.27 8.26
N THR A 247 8.02 -7.38 7.96
CA THR A 247 7.03 -8.06 8.80
C THR A 247 6.03 -8.85 7.97
N CYS A 248 5.44 -9.88 8.56
CA CYS A 248 4.33 -10.63 7.99
C CYS A 248 3.14 -10.58 8.94
N GLN A 249 1.95 -10.33 8.40
CA GLN A 249 0.67 -10.38 9.12
C GLN A 249 -0.35 -11.17 8.29
N LEU A 250 -1.09 -12.06 8.93
CA LEU A 250 -2.19 -12.77 8.29
C LEU A 250 -3.49 -12.02 8.53
N VAL A 251 -4.29 -11.87 7.48
CA VAL A 251 -5.60 -11.21 7.53
C VAL A 251 -6.63 -11.99 6.73
N TYR A 252 -7.87 -12.01 7.20
CA TYR A 252 -8.97 -12.57 6.43
C TYR A 252 -10.27 -11.80 6.65
N ARG A 253 -11.19 -11.91 5.69
CA ARG A 253 -12.56 -11.48 5.85
C ARG A 253 -13.39 -12.65 6.38
N ALA A 254 -14.10 -12.46 7.47
CA ALA A 254 -15.04 -13.45 7.99
C ALA A 254 -16.33 -13.49 7.15
N THR A 255 -17.11 -14.56 7.25
CA THR A 255 -18.37 -14.71 6.49
C THR A 255 -19.41 -13.64 6.81
N ASP A 256 -19.35 -13.04 8.00
CA ASP A 256 -20.20 -11.90 8.40
C ASP A 256 -19.68 -10.54 7.88
N GLY A 257 -18.61 -10.54 7.10
CA GLY A 257 -18.01 -9.35 6.49
C GLY A 257 -16.96 -8.63 7.34
N SER A 258 -16.84 -8.95 8.63
CA SER A 258 -15.80 -8.37 9.49
C SER A 258 -14.40 -8.80 9.06
N VAL A 259 -13.39 -7.98 9.35
CA VAL A 259 -12.00 -8.27 9.00
C VAL A 259 -11.23 -8.64 10.27
N ILE A 260 -10.48 -9.73 10.21
CA ILE A 260 -9.72 -10.28 11.33
C ILE A 260 -8.23 -10.23 10.99
N TYR A 261 -7.44 -9.77 11.96
CA TYR A 261 -6.00 -9.51 11.84
C TYR A 261 -5.21 -10.35 12.84
N SER A 262 -4.14 -10.98 12.39
CA SER A 262 -3.18 -11.62 13.29
C SER A 262 -2.28 -10.58 13.95
N LYS A 263 -1.47 -10.99 14.94
CA LYS A 263 -0.30 -10.20 15.32
C LYS A 263 0.74 -10.26 14.20
N PRO A 264 1.37 -9.14 13.81
CA PRO A 264 2.47 -9.17 12.86
C PRO A 264 3.72 -9.79 13.51
N VAL A 265 4.51 -10.50 12.73
CA VAL A 265 5.81 -11.07 13.15
C VAL A 265 6.94 -10.50 12.31
N ARG A 266 8.13 -10.37 12.90
CA ARG A 266 9.35 -9.93 12.19
C ARG A 266 10.05 -11.07 11.46
N SER A 267 9.90 -12.30 11.96
CA SER A 267 10.40 -13.54 11.38
C SER A 267 9.70 -14.72 12.06
N GLY A 268 9.86 -15.93 11.52
CA GLY A 268 9.36 -17.16 12.12
C GLY A 268 7.84 -17.37 11.93
N PRO A 269 7.19 -18.15 12.81
CA PRO A 269 5.80 -18.52 12.65
C PRO A 269 4.85 -17.31 12.71
N CYS A 270 4.09 -17.08 11.63
CA CYS A 270 2.95 -16.18 11.60
C CYS A 270 1.66 -17.01 11.56
N ALA A 271 0.76 -16.79 12.50
CA ALA A 271 -0.43 -17.62 12.66
C ALA A 271 -1.69 -16.79 12.92
N ILE A 272 -2.82 -17.30 12.44
CA ILE A 272 -4.15 -16.80 12.74
C ILE A 272 -5.09 -17.97 12.96
N THR A 273 -5.86 -17.90 14.05
CA THR A 273 -6.90 -18.89 14.37
C THR A 273 -8.24 -18.17 14.33
N PRO A 274 -9.17 -18.60 13.46
CA PRO A 274 -10.51 -18.02 13.41
C PRO A 274 -11.21 -18.07 14.77
N GLN A 275 -11.81 -16.95 15.16
CA GLN A 275 -12.63 -16.90 16.37
C GLN A 275 -13.97 -17.63 16.16
N PRO A 276 -14.62 -18.14 17.22
CA PRO A 276 -15.97 -18.70 17.11
C PRO A 276 -16.93 -17.71 16.41
N GLY A 277 -17.72 -18.22 15.45
CA GLY A 277 -18.64 -17.40 14.67
C GLY A 277 -17.99 -16.50 13.59
N LYS A 278 -16.66 -16.56 13.43
CA LYS A 278 -15.90 -15.77 12.42
C LYS A 278 -15.15 -16.67 11.42
N PRO A 279 -15.82 -17.63 10.74
CA PRO A 279 -15.14 -18.50 9.79
C PRO A 279 -14.58 -17.72 8.60
N ILE A 280 -13.46 -18.19 8.05
CA ILE A 280 -12.75 -17.60 6.92
C ILE A 280 -13.64 -17.63 5.67
N LYS A 281 -13.99 -16.46 5.15
CA LYS A 281 -14.76 -16.33 3.90
C LYS A 281 -13.92 -16.85 2.73
N ASN A 282 -14.56 -17.61 1.85
CA ASN A 282 -13.96 -18.18 0.63
C ASN A 282 -12.74 -19.09 0.86
N ASN A 283 -12.46 -19.52 2.09
CA ASN A 283 -11.25 -20.28 2.45
C ASN A 283 -9.95 -19.58 1.98
N VAL A 284 -9.87 -18.26 2.11
CA VAL A 284 -8.67 -17.49 1.76
C VAL A 284 -8.23 -16.58 2.91
N VAL A 285 -6.96 -16.70 3.26
CA VAL A 285 -6.23 -15.76 4.13
C VAL A 285 -5.23 -15.00 3.27
N ILE A 286 -5.09 -13.70 3.46
CA ILE A 286 -4.05 -12.91 2.79
C ILE A 286 -2.86 -12.76 3.76
N ALA A 287 -1.68 -13.19 3.32
CA ALA A 287 -0.43 -12.81 3.98
C ALA A 287 0.00 -11.43 3.48
N VAL A 288 0.10 -10.47 4.39
CA VAL A 288 0.56 -9.10 4.13
C VAL A 288 2.00 -9.00 4.59
N ILE A 289 2.92 -8.86 3.63
CA ILE A 289 4.35 -8.71 3.88
C ILE A 289 4.71 -7.25 3.70
N CYS A 290 5.10 -6.58 4.77
CA CYS A 290 5.31 -5.14 4.81
C CYS A 290 6.74 -4.82 5.22
N ASN A 291 7.42 -3.98 4.44
CA ASN A 291 8.57 -3.23 4.94
C ASN A 291 8.05 -2.00 5.69
N SER A 292 8.55 -1.74 6.90
CA SER A 292 8.12 -0.60 7.72
C SER A 292 9.14 0.54 7.77
N ASP A 293 10.07 0.63 6.82
CA ASP A 293 10.96 1.77 6.70
C ASP A 293 10.17 3.02 6.33
N PHE A 294 10.45 4.10 7.05
CA PHE A 294 9.76 5.38 6.89
C PHE A 294 10.69 6.51 6.41
N ARG A 295 12.00 6.25 6.34
CA ARG A 295 13.00 7.22 5.88
C ARG A 295 13.27 7.02 4.40
N TYR A 296 13.23 8.11 3.64
CA TYR A 296 13.68 8.12 2.26
C TYR A 296 15.16 8.55 2.17
N LEU A 297 15.97 7.68 1.59
CA LEU A 297 17.43 7.77 1.50
C LEU A 297 17.88 7.99 0.04
N ALA A 298 17.18 8.85 -0.69
CA ALA A 298 17.46 9.15 -2.09
C ALA A 298 17.42 7.90 -2.99
N GLU A 299 18.35 7.79 -3.95
CA GLU A 299 18.39 6.71 -4.95
C GLU A 299 18.41 5.30 -4.33
N PHE A 300 18.97 5.14 -3.14
CA PHE A 300 18.91 3.86 -2.43
C PHE A 300 17.46 3.45 -2.17
N SER A 301 16.64 4.33 -1.61
CA SER A 301 15.22 4.01 -1.36
C SER A 301 14.47 3.71 -2.66
N ARG A 302 14.70 4.51 -3.71
CA ARG A 302 14.02 4.36 -5.00
C ARG A 302 14.24 3.00 -5.65
N THR A 303 15.46 2.50 -5.60
CA THR A 303 15.88 1.29 -6.31
C THR A 303 15.86 0.04 -5.43
N ASN A 304 15.94 0.20 -4.10
CA ASN A 304 15.95 -0.92 -3.17
C ASN A 304 14.57 -1.59 -3.04
N LYS A 305 14.59 -2.92 -3.03
CA LYS A 305 13.42 -3.78 -2.90
C LYS A 305 13.68 -4.82 -1.81
N PHE A 306 12.72 -5.03 -0.93
CA PHE A 306 12.91 -5.88 0.25
C PHE A 306 12.39 -7.29 0.01
N ASP A 307 13.32 -8.24 -0.19
CA ASP A 307 12.99 -9.64 -0.47
C ASP A 307 12.61 -10.43 0.81
N TYR A 308 11.91 -11.55 0.62
CA TYR A 308 11.45 -12.45 1.67
C TYR A 308 11.04 -13.83 1.12
N ARG A 309 10.90 -14.81 2.02
CA ARG A 309 10.31 -16.12 1.73
C ARG A 309 9.14 -16.40 2.68
N LEU A 310 8.15 -17.14 2.18
CA LEU A 310 7.06 -17.66 2.99
C LEU A 310 6.97 -19.17 2.82
N THR A 311 7.21 -19.93 3.88
CA THR A 311 7.08 -21.39 3.85
C THR A 311 5.69 -21.79 4.34
N ILE A 312 5.01 -22.61 3.54
CA ILE A 312 3.61 -23.00 3.72
C ILE A 312 3.40 -24.51 3.93
N THR A 313 4.45 -25.32 3.79
CA THR A 313 4.45 -26.76 4.12
C THR A 313 5.63 -27.12 5.01
N GLY A 314 5.55 -28.25 5.70
CA GLY A 314 6.60 -28.74 6.59
C GLY A 314 6.44 -28.26 8.03
N ALA A 315 7.48 -28.47 8.83
CA ALA A 315 7.44 -28.22 10.27
C ALA A 315 7.07 -26.76 10.59
N GLY A 316 6.11 -26.59 11.51
CA GLY A 316 5.67 -25.27 11.95
C GLY A 316 4.69 -24.55 11.01
N THR A 317 4.24 -25.19 9.94
CA THR A 317 3.15 -24.68 9.07
C THR A 317 1.83 -25.40 9.35
N ALA A 318 0.69 -24.78 9.03
CA ALA A 318 -0.62 -25.40 9.19
C ALA A 318 -1.68 -24.75 8.29
N GLY A 319 -2.63 -25.54 7.81
CA GLY A 319 -3.89 -25.05 7.24
C GLY A 319 -3.79 -24.36 5.86
N VAL A 320 -2.63 -24.36 5.20
CA VAL A 320 -2.43 -23.79 3.85
C VAL A 320 -2.29 -24.90 2.81
N LEU A 321 -3.05 -24.82 1.72
CA LEU A 321 -2.99 -25.76 0.59
C LEU A 321 -2.04 -25.28 -0.51
N GLY A 322 -1.80 -23.98 -0.59
CA GLY A 322 -1.08 -23.33 -1.67
C GLY A 322 -1.49 -21.86 -1.76
N THR A 323 -1.09 -21.20 -2.84
CA THR A 323 -1.62 -19.88 -3.17
C THR A 323 -2.98 -19.99 -3.85
N ALA A 324 -3.89 -19.09 -3.49
CA ALA A 324 -5.12 -18.92 -4.26
C ALA A 324 -4.84 -18.04 -5.49
N SER A 325 -5.75 -18.05 -6.48
CA SER A 325 -5.55 -17.31 -7.72
C SER A 325 -5.40 -15.81 -7.47
N VAL A 326 -4.32 -15.20 -7.97
CA VAL A 326 -4.13 -13.74 -7.92
C VAL A 326 -5.13 -12.98 -8.80
N ALA A 327 -5.84 -13.67 -9.70
CA ALA A 327 -6.84 -13.05 -10.58
C ALA A 327 -8.19 -12.83 -9.88
N THR A 328 -8.45 -13.50 -8.77
CA THR A 328 -9.70 -13.42 -8.03
C THR A 328 -9.65 -12.28 -7.01
N ARG A 329 -10.76 -11.53 -6.88
CA ARG A 329 -10.87 -10.38 -5.98
C ARG A 329 -11.18 -10.80 -4.53
N TRP A 330 -10.20 -11.37 -3.83
CA TRP A 330 -10.41 -11.93 -2.48
C TRP A 330 -10.72 -10.92 -1.36
N TYR A 331 -10.51 -9.62 -1.58
CA TYR A 331 -10.84 -8.57 -0.61
C TYR A 331 -12.35 -8.35 -0.45
N GLN A 332 -13.17 -8.95 -1.32
CA GLN A 332 -14.64 -8.80 -1.34
C GLN A 332 -15.33 -9.48 -0.16
#